data_AF-A0A1H8B3R0-F1
#
_entry.id   AF-A0A1H8B3R0-F1
#
_cell.length_a   1.000
_cell.length_b   1.000
_cell.length_c   1.000
_cell.angle_alpha   90.00
_cell.angle_beta   90.00
_cell.angle_gamma   90.00
#
_symmetry.space_group_name_H-M   'P 1'
#
loop_
_entity.id
_entity.type
_entity.pdbx_description
1 polymer ?
#
loop_
_entity_poly.entity_id
_entity_poly.type
_entity_poly.pdbx_seq_one_letter_code
_entity_poly.pdbx_strand_id
1 'polypeptide(L)'
;MFRDLGELEHIFEQLDIDSELPGQERLNWICGKNSEFNIRINALMKSVCKLELAHGVTPGKSYQSEILANLYYRIQTCTKPSILKAYLPELKELLFKAYVISLDRRIDSVRKYSLAKNELVEHGSKFRGTNKRNTDALGTLLLQILVENGKKTPAKAVINKLSELADNNHKLIDEVDDEAVYWNKNKKTSFKRISDRLSTLRKRI
;
A
#
# COMPACT_ATOMS: atom_id res chain seq x y z
N MET A 1 12.63 9.09 -0.99
CA MET A 1 12.15 8.28 -2.12
C MET A 1 11.09 9.05 -2.90
N PHE A 2 9.89 9.29 -2.37
CA PHE A 2 8.91 10.22 -2.97
C PHE A 2 8.24 11.04 -1.88
N ARG A 3 7.97 12.32 -2.11
CA ARG A 3 7.40 13.27 -1.15
C ARG A 3 6.04 12.80 -0.68
N ASP A 4 5.20 12.39 -1.62
CA ASP A 4 3.82 11.92 -1.42
C ASP A 4 3.41 10.93 -2.51
N LEU A 5 2.16 10.49 -2.45
CA LEU A 5 1.58 9.55 -3.41
C LEU A 5 1.36 10.18 -4.79
N GLY A 6 1.08 11.47 -4.87
CA GLY A 6 0.88 12.18 -6.13
C GLY A 6 2.16 12.22 -6.96
N GLU A 7 3.32 12.43 -6.32
CA GLU A 7 4.62 12.32 -7.00
C GLU A 7 4.85 10.89 -7.53
N LEU A 8 4.44 9.85 -6.78
CA LEU A 8 4.58 8.46 -7.23
C LEU A 8 3.66 8.13 -8.41
N GLU A 9 2.40 8.60 -8.38
CA GLU A 9 1.43 8.41 -9.46
C GLU A 9 1.92 9.09 -10.74
N HIS A 10 2.40 10.34 -10.64
CA HIS A 10 2.97 11.05 -11.77
C HIS A 10 4.18 10.30 -12.39
N ILE A 11 5.05 9.76 -11.54
CA ILE A 11 6.17 8.92 -12.00
C ILE A 11 5.67 7.67 -12.71
N PHE A 12 4.61 7.03 -12.23
CA PHE A 12 4.06 5.84 -12.88
C PHE A 12 3.46 6.14 -14.25
N GLU A 13 2.75 7.27 -14.38
CA GLU A 13 2.23 7.74 -15.67
C GLU A 13 3.38 8.02 -16.64
N GLN A 14 4.45 8.68 -16.18
CA GLN A 14 5.62 8.95 -17.01
C GLN A 14 6.30 7.65 -17.46
N LEU A 15 6.39 6.64 -16.58
CA LEU A 15 6.95 5.34 -16.94
C LEU A 15 6.07 4.59 -17.95
N ASP A 16 4.74 4.74 -17.90
CA ASP A 16 3.85 4.16 -18.93
C ASP A 16 4.11 4.81 -20.28
N ILE A 17 4.15 6.15 -20.34
CA ILE A 17 4.43 6.92 -21.56
C ILE A 17 5.78 6.51 -22.14
N ASP A 18 6.82 6.48 -21.32
CA ASP A 18 8.18 6.17 -21.74
C ASP A 18 8.37 4.73 -22.20
N SER A 19 7.54 3.80 -21.71
CA SER A 19 7.57 2.41 -22.15
C SER A 19 7.06 2.21 -23.57
N GLU A 20 6.28 3.17 -24.08
CA GLU A 20 5.71 3.17 -25.44
C GLU A 20 6.56 3.99 -26.43
N LEU A 21 7.63 4.66 -25.97
CA LEU A 21 8.54 5.40 -26.83
C LEU A 21 9.30 4.49 -27.82
N PRO A 22 9.73 5.03 -28.97
CA PRO A 22 10.54 4.28 -29.93
C PRO A 22 11.81 3.72 -29.27
N GLY A 23 12.13 2.44 -29.50
CA GLY A 23 13.19 1.70 -28.79
C GLY A 23 14.64 2.19 -28.98
N GLN A 24 14.84 3.31 -29.68
CA GLN A 24 16.14 3.95 -29.87
C GLN A 24 16.46 5.01 -28.80
N GLU A 25 15.45 5.49 -28.07
CA GLU A 25 15.65 6.49 -27.02
C GLU A 25 16.32 5.90 -25.77
N ARG A 26 17.24 6.65 -25.17
CA ARG A 26 17.90 6.28 -23.92
C ARG A 26 17.17 6.91 -22.75
N LEU A 27 16.78 6.10 -21.77
CA LEU A 27 16.04 6.54 -20.59
C LEU A 27 16.99 7.04 -19.47
N ASN A 28 17.85 8.01 -19.80
CA ASN A 28 18.91 8.50 -18.90
C ASN A 28 18.36 9.12 -17.60
N TRP A 29 17.14 9.67 -17.63
CA TRP A 29 16.48 10.22 -16.45
C TRP A 29 16.02 9.12 -15.47
N ILE A 30 15.91 7.87 -15.92
CA ILE A 30 15.64 6.68 -15.09
C ILE A 30 16.96 6.06 -14.65
N CYS A 31 17.77 5.58 -15.61
CA CYS A 31 18.92 4.71 -15.33
C CYS A 31 20.25 5.45 -15.14
N GLY A 32 20.33 6.74 -15.47
CA GLY A 32 21.57 7.51 -15.43
C GLY A 32 22.12 7.63 -14.00
N LYS A 33 23.44 7.61 -13.82
CA LYS A 33 24.09 7.63 -12.49
C LYS A 33 23.66 8.81 -11.61
N ASN A 34 23.35 9.94 -12.24
CA ASN A 34 22.87 11.16 -11.58
C ASN A 34 21.35 11.34 -11.69
N SER A 35 20.61 10.28 -12.06
CA SER A 35 19.15 10.33 -12.08
C SER A 35 18.61 10.53 -10.67
N GLU A 36 17.46 11.21 -10.61
CA GLU A 36 16.75 11.44 -9.35
C GLU A 36 16.43 10.10 -8.66
N PHE A 37 16.11 9.06 -9.42
CA PHE A 37 15.93 7.71 -8.87
C PHE A 37 17.17 7.18 -8.18
N ASN A 38 18.34 7.22 -8.84
CA ASN A 38 19.59 6.73 -8.27
C ASN A 38 19.96 7.50 -7.00
N ILE A 39 19.80 8.83 -7.00
CA ILE A 39 20.07 9.67 -5.82
C ILE A 39 19.16 9.26 -4.66
N ARG A 40 17.86 9.12 -4.93
CA ARG A 40 16.85 8.84 -3.89
C ARG A 40 16.90 7.41 -3.35
N ILE A 41 17.18 6.42 -4.19
CA ILE A 41 17.36 5.02 -3.76
C ILE A 41 18.60 4.92 -2.88
N ASN A 42 19.73 5.48 -3.31
CA ASN A 42 20.96 5.45 -2.52
C ASN A 42 20.79 6.13 -1.15
N ALA A 43 20.07 7.26 -1.10
CA ALA A 43 19.75 7.93 0.16
C ALA A 43 18.87 7.05 1.08
N LEU A 44 17.90 6.33 0.52
CA LEU A 44 17.06 5.41 1.27
C LEU A 44 17.83 4.17 1.74
N MET A 45 18.65 3.55 0.89
CA MET A 45 19.52 2.42 1.24
C MET A 45 20.47 2.77 2.38
N LYS A 46 21.21 3.90 2.26
CA LYS A 46 22.10 4.38 3.33
C LYS A 46 21.37 4.52 4.66
N SER A 47 20.13 4.97 4.62
CA SER A 47 19.36 5.08 5.84
C SER A 47 18.88 3.75 6.40
N VAL A 48 18.44 2.82 5.55
CA VAL A 48 18.04 1.47 6.00
C VAL A 48 19.23 0.79 6.65
N CYS A 49 20.42 0.89 6.07
CA CYS A 49 21.65 0.38 6.69
C CYS A 49 21.92 0.98 8.08
N LYS A 50 21.66 2.28 8.28
CA LYS A 50 21.82 2.91 9.60
C LYS A 50 20.85 2.33 10.63
N LEU A 51 19.60 2.05 10.23
CA LEU A 51 18.61 1.42 11.11
C LEU A 51 18.96 -0.04 11.40
N GLU A 52 19.39 -0.79 10.39
CA GLU A 52 19.84 -2.18 10.58
C GLU A 52 20.95 -2.24 11.63
N LEU A 53 21.96 -1.38 11.53
CA LEU A 53 23.02 -1.27 12.54
C LEU A 53 22.47 -0.94 13.94
N ALA A 54 21.56 0.02 14.03
CA ALA A 54 20.96 0.43 15.30
C ALA A 54 20.15 -0.70 15.98
N HIS A 55 19.62 -1.63 15.19
CA HIS A 55 18.83 -2.77 15.66
C HIS A 55 19.61 -4.11 15.67
N GLY A 56 20.94 -4.07 15.51
CA GLY A 56 21.79 -5.26 15.55
C GLY A 56 21.64 -6.19 14.34
N VAL A 57 21.05 -5.71 13.24
CA VAL A 57 20.95 -6.42 11.96
C VAL A 57 22.17 -6.08 11.09
N THR A 58 22.74 -7.09 10.43
CA THR A 58 23.83 -6.85 9.47
C THR A 58 23.35 -5.96 8.31
N PRO A 59 24.08 -4.88 7.98
CA PRO A 59 23.69 -3.99 6.88
C PRO A 59 23.47 -4.72 5.57
N GLY A 60 22.41 -4.36 4.86
CA GLY A 60 22.07 -4.93 3.56
C GLY A 60 21.41 -6.31 3.62
N LYS A 61 21.09 -6.83 4.82
CA LYS A 61 20.50 -8.17 5.00
C LYS A 61 19.02 -8.16 5.36
N SER A 62 18.40 -7.01 5.63
CA SER A 62 16.96 -6.94 5.84
C SER A 62 16.18 -7.11 4.53
N TYR A 63 14.91 -7.49 4.67
CA TYR A 63 13.95 -7.52 3.56
C TYR A 63 13.82 -6.15 2.87
N GLN A 64 13.89 -5.05 3.63
CA GLN A 64 13.88 -3.70 3.08
C GLN A 64 15.11 -3.44 2.20
N SER A 65 16.28 -3.87 2.65
CA SER A 65 17.52 -3.78 1.87
C SER A 65 17.46 -4.60 0.58
N GLU A 66 16.87 -5.79 0.62
CA GLU A 66 16.65 -6.63 -0.57
C GLU A 66 15.74 -5.95 -1.59
N ILE A 67 14.61 -5.38 -1.16
CA ILE A 67 13.72 -4.60 -2.03
C ILE A 67 14.47 -3.46 -2.72
N LEU A 68 15.27 -2.70 -1.95
CA LEU A 68 15.98 -1.53 -2.49
C LEU A 68 17.12 -1.94 -3.42
N ALA A 69 17.81 -3.05 -3.15
CA ALA A 69 18.82 -3.60 -4.05
C ALA A 69 18.20 -4.07 -5.38
N ASN A 70 17.06 -4.76 -5.31
CA ASN A 70 16.31 -5.19 -6.49
C ASN A 70 15.81 -3.98 -7.30
N LEU A 71 15.27 -2.96 -6.64
CA LEU A 71 14.85 -1.72 -7.29
C LEU A 71 16.03 -1.02 -7.98
N TYR A 72 17.16 -0.87 -7.28
CA TYR A 72 18.36 -0.27 -7.84
C TYR A 72 18.84 -1.00 -9.10
N TYR A 73 18.91 -2.33 -9.03
CA TYR A 73 19.28 -3.17 -10.16
C TYR A 73 18.32 -2.99 -11.34
N ARG A 74 17.00 -3.05 -11.10
CA ARG A 74 16.00 -2.88 -12.16
C ARG A 74 16.10 -1.52 -12.85
N ILE A 75 16.27 -0.45 -12.08
CA ILE A 75 16.44 0.90 -12.64
C ILE A 75 17.71 0.99 -13.50
N GLN A 76 18.82 0.40 -13.07
CA GLN A 76 20.06 0.39 -13.86
C GLN A 76 19.90 -0.35 -15.19
N THR A 77 19.07 -1.41 -15.22
CA THR A 77 18.84 -2.20 -16.44
C THR A 77 17.86 -1.55 -17.43
N CYS A 78 16.96 -0.68 -16.96
CA CYS A 78 15.94 0.01 -17.77
C CYS A 78 16.54 1.16 -18.60
N THR A 79 17.44 0.82 -19.53
CA THR A 79 18.16 1.80 -20.37
C THR A 79 17.40 2.20 -21.63
N LYS A 80 16.40 1.39 -22.04
CA LYS A 80 15.62 1.55 -23.27
C LYS A 80 14.13 1.31 -23.00
N PRO A 81 13.22 1.93 -23.79
CA PRO A 81 11.78 1.72 -23.71
C PRO A 81 11.35 0.24 -23.75
N SER A 82 11.96 -0.57 -24.62
CA SER A 82 11.63 -1.99 -24.74
C SER A 82 11.92 -2.80 -23.48
N ILE A 83 13.02 -2.48 -22.79
CA ILE A 83 13.38 -3.11 -21.51
C ILE A 83 12.45 -2.60 -20.41
N LEU A 84 12.20 -1.29 -20.37
CA LEU A 84 11.25 -0.70 -19.43
C LEU A 84 9.88 -1.38 -19.55
N LYS A 85 9.34 -1.52 -20.77
CA LYS A 85 8.07 -2.17 -21.05
C LYS A 85 7.99 -3.60 -20.53
N ALA A 86 9.07 -4.38 -20.68
CA ALA A 86 9.13 -5.76 -20.19
C ALA A 86 9.09 -5.86 -18.66
N TYR A 87 9.66 -4.89 -17.95
CA TYR A 87 9.77 -4.89 -16.49
C TYR A 87 8.87 -3.87 -15.78
N LEU A 88 8.00 -3.17 -16.52
CA LEU A 88 7.20 -2.06 -16.02
C LEU A 88 6.34 -2.44 -14.80
N PRO A 89 5.63 -3.59 -14.79
CA PRO A 89 4.86 -3.98 -13.60
C PRO A 89 5.72 -4.23 -12.37
N GLU A 90 6.85 -4.94 -12.54
CA GLU A 90 7.80 -5.24 -11.47
C GLU A 90 8.45 -3.96 -10.93
N LEU A 91 8.83 -3.04 -11.82
CA LEU A 91 9.43 -1.76 -11.45
C LEU A 91 8.46 -0.90 -10.65
N LYS A 92 7.20 -0.80 -11.08
CA LYS A 92 6.16 -0.07 -10.34
C LYS A 92 5.91 -0.67 -8.96
N GLU A 93 5.88 -1.99 -8.85
CA GLU A 93 5.75 -2.67 -7.56
C GLU A 93 6.93 -2.35 -6.62
N LEU A 94 8.16 -2.42 -7.13
CA LEU A 94 9.37 -2.11 -6.36
C LEU A 94 9.42 -0.64 -5.93
N LEU A 95 9.02 0.28 -6.80
CA LEU A 95 8.92 1.71 -6.50
C LEU A 95 7.88 2.00 -5.41
N PHE A 96 6.73 1.34 -5.47
CA PHE A 96 5.70 1.42 -4.44
C PHE A 96 6.20 0.87 -3.10
N LYS A 97 6.87 -0.29 -3.10
CA LYS A 97 7.48 -0.84 -1.88
C LYS A 97 8.54 0.10 -1.29
N ALA A 98 9.38 0.71 -2.14
CA ALA A 98 10.38 1.69 -1.70
C ALA A 98 9.74 2.99 -1.16
N TYR A 99 8.60 3.41 -1.72
CA TYR A 99 7.79 4.49 -1.16
C TYR A 99 7.30 4.16 0.25
N VAL A 100 6.71 2.98 0.44
CA VAL A 100 6.25 2.47 1.75
C VAL A 100 7.39 2.43 2.76
N ILE A 101 8.55 1.86 2.40
CA ILE A 101 9.74 1.87 3.26
C ILE A 101 10.13 3.31 3.64
N SER A 102 10.03 4.26 2.71
CA SER A 102 10.33 5.66 3.00
C SER A 102 9.29 6.35 3.89
N LEU A 103 8.03 5.90 3.84
CA LEU A 103 6.95 6.36 4.70
C LEU A 103 7.12 5.78 6.11
N ASP A 104 7.27 4.46 6.25
CA ASP A 104 7.50 3.80 7.54
C ASP A 104 8.63 4.50 8.32
N ARG A 105 9.68 4.91 7.61
CA ARG A 105 10.81 5.65 8.19
C ARG A 105 10.55 7.12 8.54
N ARG A 106 9.58 7.78 7.90
CA ARG A 106 9.11 9.12 8.34
C ARG A 106 8.09 9.02 9.47
N ILE A 107 7.61 7.81 9.76
CA ILE A 107 6.48 7.49 10.62
C ILE A 107 6.98 6.79 11.89
N ASP A 108 8.06 7.29 12.50
CA ASP A 108 8.34 7.04 13.93
C ASP A 108 7.31 7.74 14.85
N SER A 109 6.33 8.47 14.30
CA SER A 109 5.15 8.96 15.03
C SER A 109 3.91 8.15 14.66
N VAL A 110 3.48 7.28 15.58
CA VAL A 110 2.31 6.38 15.56
C VAL A 110 1.05 6.97 14.90
N ARG A 111 0.87 8.29 14.91
CA ARG A 111 -0.28 9.00 14.35
C ARG A 111 -0.32 9.04 12.81
N LYS A 112 0.81 8.96 12.12
CA LYS A 112 0.86 8.94 10.64
C LYS A 112 0.64 7.55 10.03
N TYR A 113 0.73 6.49 10.83
CA TYR A 113 0.56 5.11 10.37
C TYR A 113 -0.88 4.83 9.94
N SER A 114 -1.88 5.42 10.61
CA SER A 114 -3.29 5.28 10.25
C SER A 114 -3.61 5.94 8.90
N LEU A 115 -3.07 7.14 8.63
CA LEU A 115 -3.31 7.87 7.37
C LEU A 115 -2.60 7.21 6.18
N ALA A 116 -1.32 6.89 6.31
CA ALA A 116 -0.56 6.22 5.26
C ALA A 116 -1.13 4.83 4.93
N LYS A 117 -1.57 4.09 5.94
CA LYS A 117 -2.20 2.77 5.74
C LYS A 117 -3.53 2.88 5.01
N ASN A 118 -4.35 3.88 5.30
CA ASN A 118 -5.61 4.12 4.61
C ASN A 118 -5.38 4.52 3.14
N GLU A 119 -4.41 5.40 2.86
CA GLU A 119 -3.99 5.75 1.50
C GLU A 119 -3.42 4.56 0.73
N LEU A 120 -2.59 3.73 1.39
CA LEU A 120 -1.98 2.53 0.79
C LEU A 120 -3.01 1.41 0.52
N VAL A 121 -4.06 1.30 1.35
CA VAL A 121 -5.15 0.33 1.16
C VAL A 121 -6.07 0.76 0.01
N GLU A 122 -6.37 2.07 -0.10
CA GLU A 122 -7.18 2.59 -1.22
C GLU A 122 -6.42 2.50 -2.56
N HIS A 123 -5.15 2.95 -2.62
CA HIS A 123 -4.39 3.03 -3.86
C HIS A 123 -3.61 1.75 -4.22
N GLY A 124 -3.13 0.96 -3.26
CA GLY A 124 -2.50 -0.33 -3.52
C GLY A 124 -3.43 -1.32 -4.23
N SER A 125 -4.74 -1.11 -4.12
CA SER A 125 -5.78 -1.87 -4.80
C SER A 125 -5.94 -1.54 -6.29
N LYS A 126 -5.32 -0.44 -6.78
CA LYS A 126 -5.23 -0.07 -8.20
C LYS A 126 -3.98 -0.65 -8.88
N PHE A 127 -2.88 -0.84 -8.13
CA PHE A 127 -1.59 -1.30 -8.67
C PHE A 127 -1.40 -2.81 -8.64
N ARG A 128 -2.10 -3.53 -7.76
CA ARG A 128 -2.16 -4.99 -7.77
C ARG A 128 -3.26 -5.43 -8.72
N GLY A 129 -2.90 -5.68 -9.98
CA GLY A 129 -3.72 -6.42 -10.94
C GLY A 129 -3.91 -7.89 -10.53
N THR A 130 -4.47 -8.14 -9.35
CA THR A 130 -4.71 -9.48 -8.82
C THR A 130 -6.18 -9.58 -8.40
N ASN A 131 -6.97 -10.22 -9.27
CA ASN A 131 -8.30 -10.81 -9.01
C ASN A 131 -8.98 -10.34 -7.71
N LYS A 132 -9.55 -9.13 -7.72
CA LYS A 132 -10.53 -8.72 -6.71
C LYS A 132 -11.72 -9.67 -6.83
N ARG A 133 -11.79 -10.69 -5.97
CA ARG A 133 -13.10 -11.17 -5.51
C ARG A 133 -13.72 -9.98 -4.78
N ASN A 134 -14.58 -9.25 -5.49
CA ASN A 134 -15.29 -8.05 -5.06
C ASN A 134 -15.63 -8.12 -3.57
N THR A 135 -14.85 -7.41 -2.76
CA THR A 135 -15.22 -7.17 -1.36
C THR A 135 -16.05 -5.90 -1.39
N ASP A 136 -17.34 -6.05 -1.10
CA ASP A 136 -18.33 -4.98 -0.99
C ASP A 136 -17.94 -3.96 0.10
N ALA A 137 -18.53 -2.76 0.05
CA ALA A 137 -18.14 -1.64 0.92
C ALA A 137 -18.16 -1.98 2.42
N LEU A 138 -19.14 -2.76 2.90
CA LEU A 138 -19.15 -3.25 4.28
C LEU A 138 -17.95 -4.17 4.58
N GLY A 139 -17.54 -5.01 3.63
CA GLY A 139 -16.39 -5.89 3.79
C GLY A 139 -15.07 -5.16 3.88
N THR A 140 -14.94 -4.06 3.13
CA THR A 140 -13.81 -3.14 3.23
C THR A 140 -13.77 -2.48 4.61
N LEU A 141 -14.91 -1.98 5.10
CA LEU A 141 -15.00 -1.37 6.44
C LEU A 141 -14.68 -2.37 7.57
N LEU A 142 -15.23 -3.58 7.50
CA LEU A 142 -14.94 -4.65 8.47
C LEU A 142 -13.46 -5.02 8.49
N LEU A 143 -12.83 -5.07 7.30
CA LEU A 143 -11.40 -5.32 7.19
C LEU A 143 -10.60 -4.18 7.83
N GLN A 144 -10.98 -2.92 7.58
CA GLN A 144 -10.34 -1.75 8.18
C GLN A 144 -10.41 -1.80 9.71
N ILE A 145 -11.58 -2.10 10.29
CA ILE A 145 -11.74 -2.21 11.75
C ILE A 145 -10.82 -3.29 12.33
N LEU A 146 -10.73 -4.47 11.70
CA LEU A 146 -9.80 -5.54 12.13
C LEU A 146 -8.33 -5.13 11.99
N VAL A 147 -8.01 -4.34 10.99
CA VAL A 147 -6.65 -3.89 10.69
C VAL A 147 -6.21 -2.78 11.65
N GLU A 148 -7.13 -1.98 12.16
CA GLU A 148 -6.89 -0.92 13.17
C GLU A 148 -6.88 -1.47 14.61
N ASN A 149 -7.76 -2.42 14.92
CA ASN A 149 -7.96 -2.92 16.30
C ASN A 149 -7.33 -4.30 16.55
N GLY A 150 -6.76 -4.92 15.53
CA GLY A 150 -6.06 -6.20 15.58
C GLY A 150 -6.85 -7.37 14.96
N LYS A 151 -6.13 -8.28 14.28
CA LYS A 151 -6.73 -9.46 13.60
C LYS A 151 -7.64 -10.30 14.51
N LYS A 152 -7.37 -10.34 15.81
CA LYS A 152 -8.12 -11.12 16.80
C LYS A 152 -9.27 -10.35 17.47
N THR A 153 -9.61 -9.13 17.03
CA THR A 153 -10.72 -8.35 17.60
C THR A 153 -12.03 -9.16 17.58
N PRO A 154 -12.71 -9.35 18.72
CA PRO A 154 -13.97 -10.10 18.80
C PRO A 154 -15.09 -9.46 17.95
N ALA A 155 -16.02 -10.28 17.45
CA ALA A 155 -17.12 -9.79 16.61
C ALA A 155 -17.99 -8.73 17.33
N LYS A 156 -18.22 -8.91 18.65
CA LYS A 156 -18.93 -7.94 19.48
C LYS A 156 -18.24 -6.56 19.51
N ALA A 157 -16.91 -6.53 19.59
CA ALA A 157 -16.16 -5.28 19.57
C ALA A 157 -16.22 -4.60 18.19
N VAL A 158 -16.27 -5.38 17.11
CA VAL A 158 -16.48 -4.84 15.76
C VAL A 158 -17.88 -4.25 15.62
N ILE A 159 -18.91 -4.92 16.15
CA ILE A 159 -20.30 -4.41 16.13
C ILE A 159 -20.42 -3.10 16.91
N ASN A 160 -19.82 -3.03 18.11
CA ASN A 160 -19.79 -1.78 18.88
C ASN A 160 -19.16 -0.63 18.10
N LYS A 161 -18.07 -0.90 17.36
CA LYS A 161 -17.45 0.10 16.48
C LYS A 161 -18.35 0.53 15.33
N LEU A 162 -19.12 -0.39 14.74
CA LEU A 162 -20.11 -0.03 13.72
C LEU A 162 -21.23 0.84 14.31
N SER A 163 -21.66 0.58 15.54
CA SER A 163 -22.62 1.43 16.25
C SER A 163 -22.07 2.83 16.49
N GLU A 164 -20.85 2.94 17.00
CA GLU A 164 -20.17 4.24 17.18
C GLU A 164 -20.06 5.01 15.84
N LEU A 165 -19.85 4.31 14.72
CA LEU A 165 -19.83 4.94 13.40
C LEU A 165 -21.22 5.42 12.97
N ALA A 166 -22.28 4.66 13.25
CA ALA A 166 -23.66 5.09 13.01
C ALA A 166 -23.99 6.35 13.82
N ASP A 167 -23.66 6.36 15.11
CA ASP A 167 -23.90 7.50 16.03
C ASP A 167 -23.16 8.77 15.59
N ASN A 168 -22.02 8.61 14.91
CA ASN A 168 -21.22 9.71 14.37
C ASN A 168 -21.60 10.08 12.92
N ASN A 169 -22.76 9.65 12.41
CA ASN A 169 -23.23 9.91 11.04
C ASN A 169 -22.24 9.47 9.95
N HIS A 170 -21.61 8.30 10.12
CA HIS A 170 -20.67 7.78 9.13
C HIS A 170 -21.34 7.53 7.77
N LYS A 171 -20.70 7.97 6.68
CA LYS A 171 -21.23 7.94 5.31
C LYS A 171 -21.76 6.57 4.82
N LEU A 172 -21.24 5.47 5.38
CA LEU A 172 -21.58 4.11 4.96
C LEU A 172 -22.58 3.40 5.89
N ILE A 173 -22.55 3.69 7.19
CA ILE A 173 -23.35 2.96 8.18
C ILE A 173 -24.50 3.88 8.57
N ASP A 174 -25.71 3.45 8.24
CA ASP A 174 -26.92 4.24 8.47
C ASP A 174 -27.44 4.00 9.90
N GLU A 175 -27.46 2.73 10.34
CA GLU A 175 -27.98 2.33 11.65
C GLU A 175 -27.41 0.95 12.06
N VAL A 176 -27.30 0.72 13.36
CA VAL A 176 -27.03 -0.61 13.94
C VAL A 176 -28.17 -0.92 14.91
N ASP A 177 -28.94 -1.97 14.62
CA ASP A 177 -29.97 -2.49 15.52
C ASP A 177 -29.42 -3.64 16.38
N ASP A 178 -30.28 -4.31 17.14
CA ASP A 178 -29.87 -5.41 18.04
C ASP A 178 -29.39 -6.68 17.32
N GLU A 179 -29.66 -6.83 16.01
CA GLU A 179 -29.40 -8.08 15.27
C GLU A 179 -28.66 -7.89 13.92
N ALA A 180 -28.52 -6.66 13.45
CA ALA A 180 -28.10 -6.32 12.11
C ALA A 180 -27.53 -4.90 11.97
N VAL A 181 -26.82 -4.71 10.87
CA VAL A 181 -26.28 -3.42 10.44
C VAL A 181 -26.96 -2.99 9.16
N TYR A 182 -27.48 -1.77 9.14
CA TYR A 182 -27.99 -1.09 7.96
C TYR A 182 -26.89 -0.21 7.38
N TRP A 183 -26.61 -0.40 6.10
CA TRP A 183 -25.52 0.28 5.41
C TRP A 183 -25.89 0.61 3.97
N ASN A 184 -25.29 1.68 3.44
CA ASN A 184 -25.43 2.11 2.07
C ASN A 184 -26.88 2.19 1.58
N LYS A 185 -27.71 3.00 2.27
CA LYS A 185 -29.08 3.36 1.90
C LYS A 185 -29.89 2.15 1.43
N ASN A 186 -30.26 1.27 2.38
CA ASN A 186 -31.16 0.10 2.26
C ASN A 186 -30.53 -1.29 2.25
N LYS A 187 -29.23 -1.47 2.54
CA LYS A 187 -28.66 -2.83 2.71
C LYS A 187 -28.67 -3.23 4.17
N LYS A 188 -29.27 -4.38 4.47
CA LYS A 188 -29.26 -5.00 5.81
C LYS A 188 -28.30 -6.18 5.83
N THR A 189 -27.46 -6.29 6.85
CA THR A 189 -26.62 -7.47 7.08
C THR A 189 -26.66 -7.89 8.53
N SER A 190 -27.09 -9.14 8.79
CA SER A 190 -27.20 -9.66 10.15
C SER A 190 -25.83 -9.87 10.80
N PHE A 191 -25.78 -9.79 12.14
CA PHE A 191 -24.58 -10.03 12.93
C PHE A 191 -23.97 -11.41 12.68
N LYS A 192 -24.81 -12.43 12.44
CA LYS A 192 -24.35 -13.77 12.05
C LYS A 192 -23.52 -13.71 10.75
N ARG A 193 -24.05 -13.07 9.71
CA ARG A 193 -23.32 -12.88 8.44
C ARG A 193 -22.07 -12.03 8.61
N ILE A 194 -22.10 -11.02 9.48
CA ILE A 194 -20.90 -10.23 9.81
C ILE A 194 -19.84 -11.11 10.47
N SER A 195 -20.21 -11.98 11.41
CA SER A 195 -19.28 -12.92 12.07
C SER A 195 -18.64 -13.90 11.09
N ASP A 196 -19.43 -14.46 10.17
CA ASP A 196 -18.93 -15.36 9.11
C ASP A 196 -17.95 -14.63 8.18
N ARG A 197 -18.29 -13.39 7.82
CA ARG A 197 -17.42 -12.51 7.02
C ARG A 197 -16.13 -12.18 7.75
N LEU A 198 -16.18 -11.84 9.05
CA LEU A 198 -14.99 -11.57 9.86
C LEU A 198 -14.08 -12.79 9.92
N SER A 199 -14.63 -14.00 10.08
CA SER A 199 -13.85 -15.24 10.04
C SER A 199 -13.13 -15.44 8.71
N THR A 200 -13.77 -15.07 7.60
CA THR A 200 -13.17 -15.11 6.26
C THR A 200 -12.10 -14.02 6.09
N LEU A 201 -12.36 -12.80 6.54
CA LEU A 201 -11.43 -11.66 6.44
C LEU A 201 -10.18 -11.87 7.29
N ARG A 202 -10.30 -12.46 8.48
CA ARG A 202 -9.16 -12.81 9.33
C ARG A 202 -8.18 -13.78 8.68
N LYS A 203 -8.63 -14.64 7.76
CA LYS A 203 -7.74 -15.53 7.01
C LYS A 203 -6.94 -14.79 5.92
N ARG A 204 -7.37 -13.57 5.56
CA ARG A 204 -6.75 -12.74 4.52
C ARG A 204 -5.74 -11.72 5.07
N ILE A 205 -5.82 -11.41 6.36
CA ILE A 205 -4.83 -10.63 7.13
C ILE A 205 -3.79 -11.60 7.69
#